data_AF-A0A1Y3NS13-F1
#
_entry.id   AF-A0A1Y3NS13-F1
#
_cell.length_a   1.000
_cell.length_b   1.000
_cell.length_c   1.000
_cell.angle_alpha   90.00
_cell.angle_beta   90.00
_cell.angle_gamma   90.00
#
_symmetry.space_group_name_H-M   'P 1'
#
loop_
_entity.id
_entity.type
_entity.pdbx_description
1 polymer ?
#
loop_
_entity_poly.entity_id
_entity_poly.type
_entity_poly.pdbx_seq_one_letter_code
_entity_poly.pdbx_strand_id
1 'polypeptide(L)'
;YETKFLENIPIKYILHYVENKREFSAIYPSFVKCIAYQFPHLYNTTNNIMEEEIDNSTSLIIPYFRQVDIINNINNKKNKNEDNMMIDNDEIKFDPENIKKNLLQPESDNRIILLALRYINSLKTHQKIPYCDIIMSTIIPRIIELNDENILIVNEFIEFWKSLNTVIPNKLWVATLNNFQKEKRGNDYVYQDLIENPMILFTCDQRIYSNPKLLEIFLLTLEFVMMASRHYYRHEYNTYLARGNTNNNNNMFRDLHLSTLLYIQETSLFQTLIEISQMEKKKAINEKHKETILSLIFNFINQRFIENPKYIKLIHFQTYAVDIIPDMVKYVPSMHVCFDFIPELLSIINIESQIFGIHLSGYVFMKYPVARR
;
A
#
# COMPACT_ATOMS: atom_id res chain seq x y z
N TYR A 1 -3.94 11.79 25.41
CA TYR A 1 -2.50 11.79 25.08
C TYR A 1 -2.32 12.56 23.79
N GLU A 2 -1.18 13.25 23.60
CA GLU A 2 -0.85 13.82 22.29
C GLU A 2 -0.76 12.68 21.27
N THR A 3 -1.30 12.88 20.06
CA THR A 3 -1.29 11.89 18.96
C THR A 3 0.12 11.37 18.67
N LYS A 4 1.12 12.25 18.77
CA LYS A 4 2.56 11.96 18.67
C LYS A 4 3.06 10.84 19.60
N PHE A 5 2.46 10.65 20.77
CA PHE A 5 2.87 9.58 21.69
C PHE A 5 2.38 8.22 21.21
N LEU A 6 1.13 8.14 20.73
CA LEU A 6 0.55 6.90 20.21
C LEU A 6 1.21 6.48 18.89
N GLU A 7 1.69 7.44 18.09
CA GLU A 7 2.47 7.20 16.86
C GLU A 7 3.80 6.49 17.12
N ASN A 8 4.44 6.75 18.25
CA ASN A 8 5.75 6.18 18.60
C ASN A 8 5.67 4.78 19.20
N ILE A 9 4.47 4.30 19.56
CA ILE A 9 4.30 2.96 20.11
C ILE A 9 4.17 1.97 18.95
N PRO A 10 5.07 0.96 18.84
CA PRO A 10 4.97 -0.03 17.79
C PRO A 10 3.88 -1.06 18.15
N ILE A 11 2.61 -0.68 18.00
CA ILE A 11 1.44 -1.46 18.43
C ILE A 11 1.43 -2.86 17.80
N LYS A 12 1.78 -2.97 16.52
CA LYS A 12 1.88 -4.28 15.85
C LYS A 12 3.03 -5.15 16.39
N TYR A 13 4.17 -4.55 16.70
CA TYR A 13 5.27 -5.28 17.34
C TYR A 13 4.84 -5.86 18.69
N ILE A 14 4.10 -5.07 19.48
CA ILE A 14 3.53 -5.53 20.74
C ILE A 14 2.51 -6.63 20.50
N LEU A 15 1.63 -6.49 19.52
CA LEU A 15 0.64 -7.51 19.16
C LEU A 15 1.31 -8.86 18.83
N HIS A 16 2.32 -8.85 17.96
CA HIS A 16 3.06 -10.04 17.58
C HIS A 16 3.83 -10.66 18.77
N TYR A 17 4.33 -9.84 19.69
CA TYR A 17 4.97 -10.33 20.92
C TYR A 17 3.98 -10.98 21.89
N VAL A 18 2.78 -10.40 22.03
CA VAL A 18 1.70 -10.91 22.88
C VAL A 18 1.14 -12.22 22.32
N GLU A 19 1.02 -12.34 21.00
CA GLU A 19 0.57 -13.55 20.31
C GLU A 19 1.51 -14.75 20.52
N ASN A 20 2.82 -14.53 20.35
CA ASN A 20 3.81 -15.59 20.42
C ASN A 20 4.08 -16.12 21.85
N LYS A 21 3.58 -15.43 22.88
CA LYS A 21 3.83 -15.78 24.29
C LYS A 21 2.58 -16.33 24.96
N ARG A 22 2.66 -17.62 25.37
CA ARG A 22 1.59 -18.32 26.10
C ARG A 22 1.14 -17.60 27.37
N GLU A 23 2.03 -16.84 28.00
CA GLU A 23 1.79 -16.03 29.21
C GLU A 23 0.69 -14.98 29.02
N PHE A 24 0.50 -14.47 27.80
CA PHE A 24 -0.48 -13.42 27.52
C PHE A 24 -1.77 -13.93 26.85
N SER A 25 -1.94 -15.25 26.77
CA SER A 25 -3.10 -15.89 26.12
C SER A 25 -4.46 -15.41 26.66
N ALA A 26 -4.54 -15.09 27.96
CA ALA A 26 -5.76 -14.57 28.58
C ALA A 26 -6.08 -13.11 28.20
N ILE A 27 -5.05 -12.30 27.92
CA ILE A 27 -5.20 -10.87 27.60
C ILE A 27 -5.33 -10.65 26.10
N TYR A 28 -4.74 -11.53 25.29
CA TYR A 28 -4.69 -11.42 23.83
C TYR A 28 -6.05 -11.12 23.18
N PRO A 29 -7.16 -11.83 23.48
CA PRO A 29 -8.45 -11.53 22.85
C PRO A 29 -8.96 -10.11 23.15
N SER A 30 -8.77 -9.65 24.38
CA SER A 30 -9.15 -8.29 24.79
C SER A 30 -8.25 -7.24 24.14
N PHE A 31 -6.96 -7.54 24.01
CA PHE A 31 -5.97 -6.67 23.39
C PHE A 31 -6.21 -6.51 21.88
N VAL A 32 -6.45 -7.62 21.17
CA VAL A 32 -6.82 -7.62 19.75
C VAL A 32 -8.11 -6.82 19.55
N LYS A 33 -9.13 -7.02 20.39
CA LYS A 33 -10.38 -6.25 20.32
C LYS A 33 -10.13 -4.76 20.45
N CYS A 34 -9.28 -4.33 21.39
CA CYS A 34 -8.92 -2.93 21.55
C CYS A 34 -8.20 -2.39 20.31
N ILE A 35 -7.23 -3.13 19.75
CA ILE A 35 -6.49 -2.71 18.55
C ILE A 35 -7.40 -2.64 17.34
N ALA A 36 -8.26 -3.64 17.11
CA ALA A 36 -9.20 -3.65 16.00
C ALA A 36 -10.18 -2.47 16.08
N TYR A 37 -10.55 -2.05 17.29
CA TYR A 37 -11.43 -0.90 17.49
C TYR A 37 -10.72 0.45 17.36
N GLN A 38 -9.53 0.60 17.97
CA GLN A 38 -8.80 1.87 18.04
C GLN A 38 -7.87 2.13 16.84
N PHE A 39 -7.41 1.08 16.16
CA PHE A 39 -6.46 1.14 15.06
C PHE A 39 -6.87 0.18 13.92
N PRO A 40 -8.05 0.37 13.32
CA PRO A 40 -8.54 -0.54 12.27
C PRO A 40 -7.61 -0.58 11.05
N HIS A 41 -6.87 0.50 10.76
CA HIS A 41 -5.86 0.55 9.70
C HIS A 41 -4.65 -0.35 9.95
N LEU A 42 -4.38 -0.72 11.20
CA LEU A 42 -3.32 -1.67 11.55
C LEU A 42 -3.82 -3.12 11.51
N TYR A 43 -5.10 -3.35 11.77
CA TYR A 43 -5.72 -4.68 11.84
C TYR A 43 -6.72 -4.88 10.68
N ASN A 44 -6.22 -4.80 9.45
CA ASN A 44 -6.99 -5.04 8.23
C ASN A 44 -6.71 -6.44 7.67
N THR A 45 -7.68 -7.03 6.96
CA THR A 45 -7.57 -8.34 6.30
C THR A 45 -6.34 -8.42 5.41
N THR A 46 -6.07 -7.37 4.62
CA THR A 46 -4.88 -7.30 3.75
C THR A 46 -3.60 -7.49 4.55
N ASN A 47 -3.51 -6.88 5.74
CA ASN A 47 -2.32 -7.01 6.58
C ASN A 47 -2.19 -8.40 7.21
N ASN A 48 -3.30 -9.01 7.65
CA ASN A 48 -3.27 -10.36 8.22
C ASN A 48 -2.88 -11.40 7.16
N ILE A 49 -3.36 -11.25 5.92
CA ILE A 49 -2.95 -12.09 4.78
C ILE A 49 -1.45 -11.90 4.50
N MET A 50 -0.96 -10.65 4.50
CA MET A 50 0.48 -10.39 4.34
C MET A 50 1.32 -11.09 5.42
N GLU A 51 0.87 -11.09 6.68
CA GLU A 51 1.54 -11.79 7.77
C GLU A 51 1.60 -13.31 7.54
N GLU A 52 0.50 -13.91 7.08
CA GLU A 52 0.45 -15.34 6.72
C GLU A 52 1.35 -15.69 5.52
N GLU A 53 1.35 -14.85 4.47
CA GLU A 53 2.23 -15.01 3.31
C GLU A 53 3.71 -14.96 3.71
N ILE A 54 4.07 -14.05 4.61
CA ILE A 54 5.43 -13.92 5.15
C ILE A 54 5.78 -15.13 6.00
N ASP A 55 4.92 -15.58 6.90
CA ASP A 55 5.21 -16.75 7.74
C ASP A 55 5.42 -18.01 6.89
N ASN A 56 4.61 -18.17 5.83
CA ASN A 56 4.77 -19.25 4.86
C ASN A 56 6.08 -19.14 4.08
N SER A 57 6.47 -17.96 3.59
CA SER A 57 7.72 -17.76 2.83
C SER A 57 8.97 -17.88 3.72
N THR A 58 8.91 -17.37 4.95
CA THR A 58 10.02 -17.42 5.90
C THR A 58 10.31 -18.86 6.32
N SER A 59 9.29 -19.71 6.47
CA SER A 59 9.46 -21.14 6.77
C SER A 59 10.30 -21.90 5.73
N LEU A 60 10.26 -21.46 4.46
CA LEU A 60 10.99 -22.07 3.33
C LEU A 60 12.41 -21.51 3.15
N ILE A 61 12.67 -20.28 3.60
CA ILE A 61 13.97 -19.57 3.42
C ILE A 61 14.92 -19.77 4.61
N ILE A 62 14.37 -19.95 5.83
CA ILE A 62 15.15 -20.21 7.06
C ILE A 62 16.13 -21.39 6.92
N PRO A 63 15.83 -22.51 6.22
CA PRO A 63 16.78 -23.60 6.07
C PRO A 63 17.98 -23.24 5.17
N TYR A 64 17.80 -22.44 4.12
CA TYR A 64 18.81 -22.30 3.07
C TYR A 64 19.98 -21.40 3.50
N PHE A 65 19.70 -20.23 4.08
CA PHE A 65 20.76 -19.30 4.51
C PHE A 65 21.38 -19.69 5.86
N ARG A 66 20.60 -20.26 6.81
CA ARG A 66 21.19 -20.80 8.04
C ARG A 66 22.08 -22.02 7.78
N GLN A 67 21.75 -22.87 6.80
CA GLN A 67 22.63 -23.99 6.45
C GLN A 67 23.95 -23.52 5.84
N VAL A 68 23.95 -22.49 4.99
CA VAL A 68 25.20 -21.98 4.40
C VAL A 68 26.13 -21.40 5.48
N ASP A 69 25.58 -20.69 6.48
CA ASP A 69 26.37 -20.15 7.60
C ASP A 69 26.87 -21.22 8.59
N ILE A 70 26.09 -22.28 8.81
CA ILE A 70 26.46 -23.40 9.71
C ILE A 70 27.45 -24.35 9.02
N ILE A 71 27.26 -24.64 7.73
CA ILE A 71 28.13 -25.53 6.95
C ILE A 71 29.51 -24.87 6.74
N ASN A 72 29.57 -23.56 6.49
CA ASN A 72 30.85 -22.86 6.35
C ASN A 72 31.60 -22.72 7.70
N ASN A 73 30.90 -22.56 8.82
CA ASN A 73 31.55 -22.54 10.15
C ASN A 73 32.06 -23.92 10.62
N ILE A 74 31.44 -25.01 10.19
CA ILE A 74 31.88 -26.38 10.53
C ILE A 74 33.01 -26.83 9.60
N ASN A 75 32.96 -26.46 8.31
CA ASN A 75 33.96 -26.88 7.32
C ASN A 75 35.28 -26.08 7.42
N ASN A 76 35.25 -24.83 7.87
CA ASN A 76 36.46 -24.01 8.06
C ASN A 76 37.32 -24.41 9.27
N LYS A 77 36.93 -25.47 10.02
CA LYS A 77 37.79 -26.06 11.05
C LYS A 77 38.54 -27.32 10.62
N LYS A 78 38.37 -27.85 9.40
CA LYS A 78 39.01 -29.14 9.07
C LYS A 78 39.84 -29.27 7.80
N ASN A 79 39.62 -28.56 6.70
CA ASN A 79 40.37 -28.89 5.48
C ASN A 79 41.16 -27.70 4.93
N LYS A 80 42.43 -27.63 5.34
CA LYS A 80 43.48 -27.10 4.47
C LYS A 80 43.74 -28.14 3.39
N ASN A 81 43.82 -27.64 2.16
CA ASN A 81 44.34 -28.25 0.93
C ASN A 81 43.29 -28.74 -0.07
N GLU A 82 43.56 -28.29 -1.30
CA GLU A 82 43.20 -28.82 -2.61
C GLU A 82 42.19 -28.02 -3.44
N ASP A 83 42.78 -27.47 -4.49
CA ASP A 83 42.24 -26.75 -5.63
C ASP A 83 40.88 -27.25 -6.11
N ASN A 84 39.88 -26.38 -6.02
CA ASN A 84 38.72 -26.33 -6.91
C ASN A 84 38.11 -24.94 -6.81
N MET A 85 37.68 -24.40 -7.95
CA MET A 85 37.09 -23.07 -8.13
C MET A 85 36.10 -22.69 -7.02
N MET A 86 36.61 -22.03 -5.98
CA MET A 86 35.84 -21.39 -4.93
C MET A 86 35.61 -19.95 -5.36
N ILE A 87 34.35 -19.58 -5.51
CA ILE A 87 33.97 -18.17 -5.49
C ILE A 87 34.24 -17.72 -4.05
N ASP A 88 35.38 -17.05 -3.85
CA ASP A 88 35.79 -16.48 -2.58
C ASP A 88 34.69 -15.52 -2.08
N ASN A 89 33.84 -16.02 -1.19
CA ASN A 89 32.87 -15.23 -0.42
C ASN A 89 33.52 -14.58 0.82
N ASP A 90 34.85 -14.65 0.95
CA ASP A 90 35.58 -14.22 2.15
C ASP A 90 35.81 -12.69 2.24
N GLU A 91 35.45 -11.91 1.21
CA GLU A 91 35.60 -10.44 1.26
C GLU A 91 34.34 -9.69 1.74
N ILE A 92 33.18 -10.34 1.91
CA ILE A 92 31.96 -9.65 2.36
C ILE A 92 31.73 -9.91 3.85
N LYS A 93 32.44 -9.16 4.70
CA LYS A 93 31.98 -8.93 6.08
C LYS A 93 30.70 -8.09 6.01
N PHE A 94 29.55 -8.74 6.19
CA PHE A 94 28.23 -8.13 6.34
C PHE A 94 28.12 -7.37 7.67
N ASP A 95 28.94 -6.33 7.84
CA ASP A 95 28.77 -5.35 8.90
C ASP A 95 27.67 -4.33 8.48
N PRO A 96 26.77 -3.91 9.39
CA PRO A 96 25.71 -2.95 9.10
C PRO A 96 26.20 -1.66 8.45
N GLU A 97 27.43 -1.23 8.77
CA GLU A 97 28.07 -0.05 8.19
C GLU A 97 28.64 -0.27 6.78
N ASN A 98 29.10 -1.50 6.46
CA ASN A 98 29.58 -1.84 5.12
C ASN A 98 28.42 -1.97 4.13
N ILE A 99 27.29 -2.56 4.57
CA ILE A 99 26.05 -2.60 3.77
C ILE A 99 25.55 -1.18 3.50
N LYS A 100 25.58 -0.31 4.52
CA LYS A 100 25.22 1.11 4.38
C LYS A 100 26.12 1.85 3.40
N LYS A 101 27.45 1.66 3.47
CA LYS A 101 28.40 2.27 2.53
C LYS A 101 28.27 1.74 1.10
N ASN A 102 28.01 0.44 0.93
CA ASN A 102 27.88 -0.18 -0.39
C ASN A 102 26.54 0.12 -1.07
N LEU A 103 25.44 0.25 -0.31
CA LEU A 103 24.11 0.62 -0.85
C LEU A 103 24.01 2.09 -1.24
N LEU A 104 24.80 2.98 -0.62
CA LEU A 104 24.81 4.43 -0.91
C LEU A 104 25.66 4.81 -2.13
N GLN A 105 26.49 3.90 -2.66
CA GLN A 105 27.31 4.20 -3.83
C GLN A 105 26.52 4.00 -5.13
N PRO A 106 26.45 5.00 -6.02
CA PRO A 106 25.67 4.94 -7.27
C PRO A 106 26.22 3.90 -8.29
N GLU A 107 27.47 3.45 -8.14
CA GLU A 107 28.13 2.44 -8.99
C GLU A 107 28.14 1.02 -8.39
N SER A 108 27.36 0.77 -7.34
CA SER A 108 27.31 -0.58 -6.73
C SER A 108 26.70 -1.60 -7.69
N ASP A 109 27.39 -2.73 -7.89
CA ASP A 109 26.93 -3.83 -8.74
C ASP A 109 25.53 -4.30 -8.33
N ASN A 110 24.63 -4.47 -9.30
CA ASN A 110 23.27 -4.99 -9.09
C ASN A 110 23.28 -6.34 -8.33
N ARG A 111 24.37 -7.12 -8.43
CA ARG A 111 24.58 -8.37 -7.70
C ARG A 111 24.81 -8.16 -6.21
N ILE A 112 25.58 -7.15 -5.81
CA ILE A 112 25.88 -6.84 -4.40
C ILE A 112 24.61 -6.34 -3.71
N ILE A 113 23.83 -5.51 -4.40
CA ILE A 113 22.53 -5.03 -3.90
C ILE A 113 21.57 -6.19 -3.71
N LEU A 114 21.48 -7.10 -4.68
CA LEU A 114 20.62 -8.28 -4.58
C LEU A 114 21.03 -9.19 -3.41
N LEU A 115 22.34 -9.43 -3.22
CA LEU A 115 22.85 -10.21 -2.10
C LEU A 115 22.58 -9.53 -0.76
N ALA A 116 22.76 -8.21 -0.68
CA ALA A 116 22.45 -7.44 0.53
C ALA A 116 20.95 -7.49 0.88
N LEU A 117 20.07 -7.34 -0.11
CA LEU A 117 18.63 -7.45 0.06
C LEU A 117 18.21 -8.84 0.53
N ARG A 118 18.74 -9.90 -0.09
CA ARG A 118 18.47 -11.29 0.31
C ARG A 118 18.92 -11.57 1.73
N TYR A 119 20.11 -11.09 2.10
CA TYR A 119 20.60 -11.18 3.46
C TYR A 119 19.65 -10.46 4.43
N ILE A 120 19.24 -9.23 4.15
CA ILE A 120 18.33 -8.46 5.01
C ILE A 120 16.95 -9.14 5.11
N ASN A 121 16.44 -9.70 4.02
CA ASN A 121 15.19 -10.44 4.02
C ASN A 121 15.24 -11.72 4.86
N SER A 122 16.42 -12.35 4.98
CA SER A 122 16.64 -13.50 5.86
C SER A 122 16.64 -13.17 7.36
N LEU A 123 16.82 -11.89 7.71
CA LEU A 123 16.83 -11.44 9.11
C LEU A 123 15.44 -11.49 9.73
N LYS A 124 15.37 -11.57 11.07
CA LYS A 124 14.09 -11.43 11.78
C LYS A 124 13.54 -10.02 11.62
N THR A 125 12.22 -9.87 11.66
CA THR A 125 11.53 -8.61 11.35
C THR A 125 12.01 -7.41 12.18
N HIS A 126 12.40 -7.60 13.44
CA HIS A 126 12.96 -6.53 14.28
C HIS A 126 14.36 -6.06 13.84
N GLN A 127 15.16 -6.96 13.27
CA GLN A 127 16.49 -6.64 12.77
C GLN A 127 16.45 -5.91 11.42
N LYS A 128 15.30 -5.93 10.72
CA LYS A 128 15.08 -5.20 9.46
C LYS A 128 14.87 -3.69 9.67
N ILE A 129 14.33 -3.29 10.83
CA ILE A 129 13.95 -1.89 11.14
C ILE A 129 15.08 -0.87 10.92
N PRO A 130 16.33 -1.10 11.38
CA PRO A 130 17.42 -0.13 11.21
C PRO A 130 17.81 0.12 9.74
N TYR A 131 17.50 -0.82 8.85
CA TYR A 131 17.82 -0.72 7.43
C TYR A 131 16.72 -0.02 6.61
N CYS A 132 15.55 0.23 7.20
CA CYS A 132 14.40 0.83 6.52
C CYS A 132 14.77 2.15 5.83
N ASP A 133 15.31 3.12 6.56
CA ASP A 133 15.57 4.46 6.01
C ASP A 133 16.62 4.41 4.89
N ILE A 134 17.63 3.55 5.02
CA ILE A 134 18.69 3.37 4.01
C ILE A 134 18.10 2.76 2.75
N ILE A 135 17.43 1.61 2.85
CA ILE A 135 16.86 0.88 1.71
C ILE A 135 15.86 1.75 0.94
N MET A 136 14.98 2.45 1.66
CA MET A 136 13.99 3.33 1.03
C MET A 136 14.68 4.47 0.26
N SER A 137 15.74 5.06 0.82
CA SER A 137 16.47 6.17 0.18
C SER A 137 17.33 5.75 -1.01
N THR A 138 17.82 4.50 -1.04
CA THR A 138 18.75 4.04 -2.09
C THR A 138 18.04 3.30 -3.22
N ILE A 139 17.04 2.48 -2.90
CA ILE A 139 16.43 1.57 -3.88
C ILE A 139 15.31 2.25 -4.65
N ILE A 140 14.49 3.09 -4.00
CA ILE A 140 13.36 3.75 -4.67
C ILE A 140 13.85 4.66 -5.81
N PRO A 141 14.82 5.59 -5.60
CA PRO A 141 15.32 6.41 -6.69
C PRO A 141 15.96 5.58 -7.80
N ARG A 142 16.67 4.51 -7.45
CA ARG A 142 17.32 3.62 -8.42
C ARG A 142 16.31 2.87 -9.31
N ILE A 143 15.23 2.35 -8.74
CA ILE A 143 14.13 1.73 -9.52
C ILE A 143 13.49 2.76 -10.46
N ILE A 144 13.33 4.00 -10.00
CA ILE A 144 12.70 5.10 -10.76
C ILE A 144 13.62 5.66 -11.87
N GLU A 145 14.93 5.73 -11.63
CA GLU A 145 15.91 6.33 -12.56
C GLU A 145 16.46 5.33 -13.58
N LEU A 146 16.79 4.10 -13.16
CA LEU A 146 17.33 3.07 -14.06
C LEU A 146 16.25 2.29 -14.80
N ASN A 147 14.96 2.56 -14.55
CA ASN A 147 13.84 1.71 -14.99
C ASN A 147 14.15 0.23 -14.73
N ASP A 148 14.72 -0.06 -13.55
CA ASP A 148 15.52 -1.26 -13.30
C ASP A 148 14.71 -2.53 -13.66
N GLU A 149 14.99 -3.10 -14.84
CA GLU A 149 14.33 -4.31 -15.35
C GLU A 149 14.69 -5.56 -14.53
N ASN A 150 15.57 -5.41 -13.52
CA ASN A 150 15.91 -6.46 -12.58
C ASN A 150 14.73 -6.76 -11.64
N ILE A 151 13.78 -7.52 -12.17
CA ILE A 151 12.60 -8.07 -11.48
C ILE A 151 12.96 -8.65 -10.11
N LEU A 152 14.15 -9.25 -9.97
CA LEU A 152 14.63 -9.82 -8.71
C LEU A 152 14.85 -8.77 -7.61
N ILE A 153 15.50 -7.64 -7.92
CA ILE A 153 15.75 -6.57 -6.93
C ILE A 153 14.43 -5.96 -6.49
N VAL A 154 13.53 -5.71 -7.45
CA VAL A 154 12.21 -5.14 -7.19
C VAL A 154 11.36 -6.08 -6.33
N ASN A 155 11.37 -7.39 -6.60
CA ASN A 155 10.64 -8.37 -5.80
C ASN A 155 11.20 -8.48 -4.38
N GLU A 156 12.52 -8.54 -4.20
CA GLU A 156 13.14 -8.58 -2.87
C GLU A 156 12.86 -7.30 -2.07
N PHE A 157 12.83 -6.14 -2.74
CA PHE A 157 12.41 -4.88 -2.12
C PHE A 157 10.93 -4.90 -1.69
N ILE A 158 10.03 -5.46 -2.50
CA ILE A 158 8.61 -5.59 -2.12
C ILE A 158 8.46 -6.52 -0.92
N GLU A 159 9.12 -7.66 -0.90
CA GLU A 159 9.08 -8.58 0.25
C GLU A 159 9.62 -7.91 1.52
N PHE A 160 10.71 -7.15 1.40
CA PHE A 160 11.23 -6.32 2.48
C PHE A 160 10.20 -5.30 2.97
N TRP A 161 9.57 -4.58 2.04
CA TRP A 161 8.56 -3.57 2.35
C TRP A 161 7.34 -4.18 3.04
N LYS A 162 6.78 -5.27 2.50
CA LYS A 162 5.65 -6.00 3.07
C LYS A 162 5.99 -6.49 4.48
N SER A 163 7.20 -7.03 4.68
CA SER A 163 7.70 -7.48 5.98
C SER A 163 7.85 -6.36 7.01
N LEU A 164 8.25 -5.16 6.61
CA LEU A 164 8.28 -4.02 7.52
C LEU A 164 6.89 -3.45 7.81
N ASN A 165 5.95 -3.54 6.87
CA ASN A 165 4.59 -3.04 7.03
C ASN A 165 3.82 -3.78 8.16
N THR A 166 4.20 -5.02 8.46
CA THR A 166 3.63 -5.79 9.57
C THR A 166 4.18 -5.35 10.93
N VAL A 167 5.25 -4.54 11.01
CA VAL A 167 5.86 -4.16 12.30
C VAL A 167 5.85 -2.65 12.55
N ILE A 168 6.24 -1.85 11.56
CA ILE A 168 6.34 -0.38 11.66
C ILE A 168 5.57 0.35 10.53
N PRO A 169 4.27 0.07 10.33
CA PRO A 169 3.48 0.62 9.22
C PRO A 169 3.49 2.15 9.16
N ASN A 170 3.22 2.84 10.27
CA ASN A 170 3.13 4.31 10.28
C ASN A 170 4.44 4.98 9.84
N LYS A 171 5.58 4.53 10.37
CA LYS A 171 6.91 5.01 9.95
C LYS A 171 7.18 4.68 8.48
N LEU A 172 6.82 3.47 8.06
CA LEU A 172 7.04 3.01 6.70
C LEU A 172 6.25 3.83 5.67
N TRP A 173 4.98 4.18 5.94
CA TRP A 173 4.14 4.97 5.03
C TRP A 173 4.64 6.42 4.87
N VAL A 174 5.18 7.00 5.94
CA VAL A 174 5.83 8.31 5.87
C VAL A 174 7.11 8.22 5.07
N ALA A 175 7.92 7.17 5.30
CA ALA A 175 9.13 6.93 4.54
C ALA A 175 8.86 6.65 3.06
N THR A 176 7.80 5.90 2.71
CA THR A 176 7.41 5.69 1.30
C THR A 176 7.03 7.01 0.65
N LEU A 177 6.15 7.79 1.28
CA LEU A 177 5.73 9.08 0.75
C LEU A 177 6.93 9.99 0.47
N ASN A 178 7.80 10.19 1.46
CA ASN A 178 8.92 11.11 1.33
C ASN A 178 9.95 10.68 0.26
N ASN A 179 10.13 9.37 0.04
CA ASN A 179 11.00 8.86 -1.01
C ASN A 179 10.34 8.78 -2.40
N PHE A 180 9.00 8.83 -2.46
CA PHE A 180 8.24 8.84 -3.71
C PHE A 180 8.20 10.23 -4.37
N GLN A 181 8.70 11.28 -3.71
CA GLN A 181 8.68 12.65 -4.25
C GLN A 181 9.86 12.90 -5.18
N LYS A 182 9.57 13.48 -6.35
CA LYS A 182 10.58 13.84 -7.36
C LYS A 182 11.49 14.98 -6.91
N GLU A 183 10.92 15.98 -6.23
CA GLU A 183 11.62 17.13 -5.66
C GLU A 183 11.03 17.39 -4.28
N LYS A 184 11.87 17.48 -3.24
CA LYS A 184 11.42 17.82 -1.89
C LYS A 184 10.86 19.25 -1.88
N ARG A 185 9.55 19.38 -2.05
CA ARG A 185 8.84 20.66 -1.96
C ARG A 185 8.64 21.00 -0.49
N GLY A 186 9.72 21.39 0.20
CA GLY A 186 9.70 21.78 1.60
C GLY A 186 10.20 20.70 2.57
N ASN A 187 9.69 20.75 3.81
CA ASN A 187 10.04 19.78 4.86
C ASN A 187 9.44 18.40 4.57
N ASP A 188 10.08 17.36 5.09
CA ASP A 188 9.57 15.99 5.03
C ASP A 188 8.19 15.91 5.71
N TYR A 189 7.25 15.20 5.09
CA TYR A 189 5.90 15.02 5.61
C TYR A 189 5.91 14.15 6.87
N VAL A 190 4.96 14.41 7.76
CA VAL A 190 4.75 13.65 8.98
C VAL A 190 3.48 12.81 8.84
N TYR A 191 3.34 11.79 9.71
CA TYR A 191 2.17 10.91 9.74
C TYR A 191 0.85 11.67 9.88
N GLN A 192 0.84 12.76 10.67
CA GLN A 192 -0.35 13.59 10.86
C GLN A 192 -0.83 14.23 9.55
N ASP A 193 0.09 14.74 8.72
CA ASP A 193 -0.24 15.34 7.43
C ASP A 193 -0.92 14.31 6.51
N LEU A 194 -0.42 13.07 6.54
CA LEU A 194 -0.91 11.97 5.72
C LEU A 194 -2.33 11.53 6.10
N ILE A 195 -2.64 11.50 7.40
CA ILE A 195 -3.98 11.17 7.90
C ILE A 195 -4.97 12.29 7.61
N GLU A 196 -4.58 13.55 7.86
CA GLU A 196 -5.46 14.69 7.64
C GLU A 196 -5.81 14.84 6.16
N ASN A 197 -4.82 14.62 5.28
CA ASN A 197 -5.00 14.74 3.85
C ASN A 197 -4.35 13.58 3.05
N PRO A 198 -5.11 12.50 2.80
CA PRO A 198 -4.67 11.39 1.96
C PRO A 198 -4.26 11.77 0.53
N MET A 199 -4.73 12.91 0.01
CA MET A 199 -4.36 13.37 -1.33
C MET A 199 -2.88 13.69 -1.48
N ILE A 200 -2.19 13.96 -0.37
CA ILE A 200 -0.74 14.21 -0.37
C ILE A 200 0.02 13.03 -1.01
N LEU A 201 -0.51 11.80 -0.90
CA LEU A 201 0.12 10.63 -1.51
C LEU A 201 0.26 10.76 -3.04
N PHE A 202 -0.66 11.46 -3.71
CA PHE A 202 -0.63 11.69 -5.16
C PHE A 202 0.37 12.76 -5.61
N THR A 203 1.13 13.37 -4.68
CA THR A 203 2.23 14.29 -5.00
C THR A 203 3.52 13.56 -5.45
N CYS A 204 3.47 12.24 -5.59
CA CYS A 204 4.60 11.42 -5.98
C CYS A 204 5.02 11.59 -7.45
N ASP A 205 6.22 11.10 -7.78
CA ASP A 205 6.70 11.06 -9.16
C ASP A 205 5.79 10.19 -10.03
N GLN A 206 5.31 10.74 -11.15
CA GLN A 206 4.42 10.04 -12.08
C GLN A 206 5.01 8.72 -12.62
N ARG A 207 6.33 8.58 -12.65
CA ARG A 207 7.02 7.34 -13.07
C ARG A 207 6.67 6.15 -12.17
N ILE A 208 6.26 6.39 -10.93
CA ILE A 208 5.81 5.35 -10.00
C ILE A 208 4.57 4.63 -10.54
N TYR A 209 3.65 5.36 -11.15
CA TYR A 209 2.42 4.78 -11.74
C TYR A 209 2.70 3.89 -12.94
N SER A 210 3.79 4.17 -13.65
CA SER A 210 4.23 3.37 -14.81
C SER A 210 4.91 2.06 -14.40
N ASN A 211 5.31 1.88 -13.14
CA ASN A 211 5.91 0.65 -12.64
C ASN A 211 4.87 -0.17 -11.83
N PRO A 212 4.41 -1.34 -12.31
CA PRO A 212 3.37 -2.14 -11.65
C PRO A 212 3.68 -2.49 -10.19
N LYS A 213 4.96 -2.71 -9.87
CA LYS A 213 5.38 -3.13 -8.53
C LYS A 213 5.43 -1.95 -7.54
N LEU A 214 5.87 -0.78 -8.00
CA LEU A 214 5.78 0.43 -7.18
C LEU A 214 4.32 0.90 -7.04
N LEU A 215 3.52 0.73 -8.09
CA LEU A 215 2.08 0.98 -8.05
C LEU A 215 1.37 0.06 -7.04
N GLU A 216 1.75 -1.21 -6.93
CA GLU A 216 1.26 -2.12 -5.88
C GLU A 216 1.52 -1.56 -4.48
N ILE A 217 2.76 -1.11 -4.19
CA ILE A 217 3.12 -0.46 -2.92
C ILE A 217 2.34 0.83 -2.70
N PHE A 218 2.17 1.65 -3.74
CA PHE A 218 1.40 2.88 -3.69
C PHE A 218 -0.07 2.60 -3.30
N LEU A 219 -0.72 1.65 -3.97
CA LEU A 219 -2.11 1.28 -3.71
C LEU A 219 -2.29 0.67 -2.32
N LEU A 220 -1.36 -0.16 -1.86
CA LEU A 220 -1.34 -0.68 -0.49
C LEU A 220 -1.21 0.46 0.53
N THR A 221 -0.29 1.40 0.31
CA THR A 221 -0.14 2.58 1.18
C THR A 221 -1.42 3.41 1.18
N LEU A 222 -2.04 3.64 0.02
CA LEU A 222 -3.29 4.38 -0.12
C LEU A 222 -4.44 3.72 0.65
N GLU A 223 -4.59 2.39 0.56
CA GLU A 223 -5.57 1.63 1.35
C GLU A 223 -5.47 1.94 2.84
N PHE A 224 -4.26 1.82 3.39
CA PHE A 224 -4.06 1.99 4.81
C PHE A 224 -4.27 3.45 5.24
N VAL A 225 -3.81 4.41 4.44
CA VAL A 225 -3.99 5.84 4.69
C VAL A 225 -5.46 6.23 4.63
N MET A 226 -6.23 5.72 3.66
CA MET A 226 -7.67 5.94 3.59
C MET A 226 -8.38 5.43 4.85
N MET A 227 -8.03 4.22 5.30
CA MET A 227 -8.60 3.66 6.53
C MET A 227 -8.20 4.48 7.77
N ALA A 228 -6.94 4.94 7.84
CA ALA A 228 -6.42 5.75 8.93
C ALA A 228 -7.11 7.13 8.99
N SER A 229 -7.20 7.85 7.86
CA SER A 229 -7.94 9.11 7.71
C SER A 229 -9.39 8.96 8.16
N ARG A 230 -10.09 7.96 7.64
CA ARG A 230 -11.50 7.70 7.99
C ARG A 230 -11.68 7.46 9.48
N HIS A 231 -10.77 6.71 10.09
CA HIS A 231 -10.81 6.48 11.53
C HIS A 231 -10.52 7.76 12.32
N TYR A 232 -9.50 8.52 11.92
CA TYR A 232 -9.12 9.79 12.55
C TYR A 232 -10.28 10.78 12.59
N TYR A 233 -10.92 11.07 11.45
CA TYR A 233 -12.05 12.00 11.42
C TYR A 233 -13.26 11.51 12.23
N ARG A 234 -13.52 10.19 12.25
CA ARG A 234 -14.56 9.62 13.12
C ARG A 234 -14.22 9.73 14.60
N HIS A 235 -12.97 9.52 14.96
CA HIS A 235 -12.50 9.66 16.33
C HIS A 235 -12.60 11.12 16.79
N GLU A 236 -12.11 12.08 16.00
CA GLU A 236 -12.21 13.51 16.29
C GLU A 236 -13.68 13.94 16.45
N TYR A 237 -14.57 13.49 15.58
CA TYR A 237 -16.00 13.75 15.71
C TYR A 237 -16.61 13.16 16.99
N ASN A 238 -16.28 11.91 17.33
CA ASN A 238 -16.79 11.27 18.54
C ASN A 238 -16.26 11.94 19.81
N THR A 239 -15.00 12.39 19.82
CA THR A 239 -14.44 13.15 20.95
C THR A 239 -15.09 14.52 21.08
N TYR A 240 -15.40 15.19 19.97
CA TYR A 240 -16.16 16.44 19.97
C TYR A 240 -17.56 16.26 20.58
N LEU A 241 -18.26 15.18 20.23
CA LEU A 241 -19.56 14.85 20.82
C LEU A 241 -19.46 14.55 22.33
N ALA A 242 -18.45 13.79 22.75
CA ALA A 242 -18.24 13.43 24.15
C ALA A 242 -17.89 14.64 25.04
N ARG A 243 -17.31 15.71 24.49
CA ARG A 243 -16.99 16.96 25.21
C ARG A 243 -18.20 17.86 25.51
N GLY A 244 -19.42 17.44 25.16
CA GLY A 244 -20.65 18.06 25.68
C GLY A 244 -21.08 19.37 24.98
N ASN A 245 -20.70 19.59 23.72
CA ASN A 245 -21.19 20.76 22.96
C ASN A 245 -22.64 20.62 22.45
N THR A 246 -23.41 19.73 23.08
CA THR A 246 -24.82 19.40 22.79
C THR A 246 -25.83 20.47 23.23
N ASN A 247 -25.39 21.54 23.92
CA ASN A 247 -26.28 22.59 24.42
C ASN A 247 -26.57 23.74 23.46
N ASN A 248 -26.04 23.76 22.23
CA ASN A 248 -26.36 24.79 21.24
C ASN A 248 -27.01 24.17 20.00
N ASN A 249 -28.35 24.18 19.99
CA ASN A 249 -29.24 23.69 18.92
C ASN A 249 -29.06 24.34 17.53
N ASN A 250 -28.03 25.14 17.28
CA ASN A 250 -27.95 25.98 16.07
C ASN A 250 -26.69 25.83 15.20
N ASN A 251 -25.76 24.91 15.45
CA ASN A 251 -24.59 24.69 14.56
C ASN A 251 -24.16 23.21 14.48
N MET A 252 -25.12 22.29 14.37
CA MET A 252 -24.83 20.87 14.45
C MET A 252 -24.17 20.39 13.16
N PHE A 253 -22.84 20.27 13.15
CA PHE A 253 -22.16 19.37 12.23
C PHE A 253 -22.72 17.96 12.50
N ARG A 254 -23.63 17.51 11.63
CA ARG A 254 -24.32 16.23 11.79
C ARG A 254 -23.42 15.10 11.34
N ASP A 255 -23.71 13.89 11.80
CA ASP A 255 -23.08 12.66 11.32
C ASP A 255 -23.19 12.50 9.78
N LEU A 256 -24.25 13.07 9.19
CA LEU A 256 -24.39 13.20 7.75
C LEU A 256 -23.25 14.02 7.12
N HIS A 257 -22.85 15.15 7.71
CA HIS A 257 -21.76 15.98 7.18
C HIS A 257 -20.42 15.28 7.25
N LEU A 258 -20.15 14.55 8.35
CA LEU A 258 -18.96 13.71 8.46
C LEU A 258 -18.96 12.64 7.36
N SER A 259 -20.07 11.93 7.20
CA SER A 259 -20.21 10.90 6.18
C SER A 259 -20.01 11.49 4.78
N THR A 260 -20.62 12.64 4.48
CA THR A 260 -20.44 13.36 3.21
C THR A 260 -18.99 13.77 2.98
N LEU A 261 -18.30 14.31 4.00
CA LEU A 261 -16.88 14.66 3.90
C LEU A 261 -16.03 13.42 3.54
N LEU A 262 -16.24 12.31 4.24
CA LEU A 262 -15.54 11.05 3.98
C LEU A 262 -15.85 10.52 2.58
N TYR A 263 -17.10 10.59 2.14
CA TYR A 263 -17.49 10.22 0.78
C TYR A 263 -16.76 11.08 -0.26
N ILE A 264 -16.76 12.40 -0.10
CA ILE A 264 -16.09 13.33 -1.01
C ILE A 264 -14.60 13.03 -1.08
N GLN A 265 -13.94 12.85 0.07
CA GLN A 265 -12.53 12.53 0.15
C GLN A 265 -12.23 11.24 -0.63
N GLU A 266 -12.92 10.14 -0.33
CA GLU A 266 -12.65 8.86 -0.98
C GLU A 266 -13.01 8.86 -2.48
N THR A 267 -14.12 9.49 -2.88
CA THR A 267 -14.46 9.63 -4.31
C THR A 267 -13.46 10.48 -5.07
N SER A 268 -12.88 11.50 -4.43
CA SER A 268 -11.83 12.30 -5.07
C SER A 268 -10.58 11.45 -5.30
N LEU A 269 -10.17 10.61 -4.34
CA LEU A 269 -9.03 9.70 -4.51
C LEU A 269 -9.27 8.73 -5.67
N PHE A 270 -10.49 8.20 -5.79
CA PHE A 270 -10.87 7.34 -6.91
C PHE A 270 -10.85 8.08 -8.24
N GLN A 271 -11.32 9.33 -8.28
CA GLN A 271 -11.27 10.15 -9.49
C GLN A 271 -9.83 10.38 -9.96
N THR A 272 -8.92 10.72 -9.03
CA THR A 272 -7.50 10.88 -9.35
C THR A 272 -6.87 9.57 -9.84
N LEU A 273 -7.23 8.42 -9.28
CA LEU A 273 -6.80 7.11 -9.80
C LEU A 273 -7.31 6.84 -11.21
N ILE A 274 -8.56 7.20 -11.51
CA ILE A 274 -9.15 7.08 -12.85
C ILE A 274 -8.40 7.99 -13.84
N GLU A 275 -8.07 9.22 -13.46
CA GLU A 275 -7.28 10.13 -14.28
C GLU A 275 -5.87 9.59 -14.54
N ILE A 276 -5.20 9.04 -13.52
CA ILE A 276 -3.90 8.38 -13.68
C ILE A 276 -4.03 7.20 -14.64
N SER A 277 -5.07 6.37 -14.51
CA SER A 277 -5.32 5.26 -15.43
C SER A 277 -5.46 5.73 -16.88
N GLN A 278 -6.07 6.90 -17.11
CA GLN A 278 -6.19 7.51 -18.43
C GLN A 278 -4.84 8.01 -18.97
N MET A 279 -4.01 8.62 -18.12
CA MET A 279 -2.68 9.06 -18.52
C MET A 279 -1.80 7.87 -18.89
N GLU A 280 -1.78 6.82 -18.07
CA GLU A 280 -0.97 5.62 -18.32
C GLU A 280 -1.50 4.82 -19.53
N LYS A 281 -2.82 4.81 -19.76
CA LYS A 281 -3.45 4.26 -20.97
C LYS A 281 -2.91 4.88 -22.26
N LYS A 282 -2.56 6.17 -22.24
CA LYS A 282 -2.02 6.94 -23.38
C LYS A 282 -0.50 6.80 -23.53
N LYS A 283 0.23 6.65 -22.43
CA LYS A 283 1.71 6.57 -22.41
C LYS A 283 2.25 5.18 -22.74
N ALA A 284 1.56 4.12 -22.32
CA ALA A 284 2.08 2.76 -22.40
C ALA A 284 2.12 2.24 -23.85
N ILE A 285 3.33 1.87 -24.31
CA ILE A 285 3.58 1.31 -25.64
C ILE A 285 3.23 -0.19 -25.69
N ASN A 286 3.43 -0.91 -24.58
CA ASN A 286 3.19 -2.35 -24.48
C ASN A 286 1.80 -2.64 -23.90
N GLU A 287 0.97 -3.36 -24.65
CA GLU A 287 -0.40 -3.71 -24.25
C GLU A 287 -0.43 -4.53 -22.94
N LYS A 288 0.44 -5.53 -22.78
CA LYS A 288 0.44 -6.37 -21.57
C LYS A 288 0.80 -5.58 -20.31
N HIS A 289 1.74 -4.67 -20.43
CA HIS A 289 2.16 -3.78 -19.35
C HIS A 289 1.01 -2.85 -18.93
N LYS A 290 0.35 -2.26 -19.93
CA LYS A 290 -0.84 -1.44 -19.76
C LYS A 290 -1.98 -2.20 -19.07
N GLU A 291 -2.29 -3.40 -19.53
CA GLU A 291 -3.33 -4.23 -18.90
C GLU A 291 -3.00 -4.51 -17.43
N THR A 292 -1.72 -4.75 -17.11
CA THR A 292 -1.28 -5.00 -15.73
C THR A 292 -1.54 -3.77 -14.84
N ILE A 293 -1.11 -2.58 -15.26
CA ILE A 293 -1.33 -1.32 -14.54
C ILE A 293 -2.83 -1.05 -14.33
N LEU A 294 -3.62 -1.12 -15.41
CA LEU A 294 -5.06 -0.86 -15.35
C LEU A 294 -5.76 -1.88 -14.44
N SER A 295 -5.36 -3.16 -14.51
CA SER A 295 -5.92 -4.19 -13.64
C SER A 295 -5.66 -3.90 -12.16
N LEU A 296 -4.46 -3.41 -11.79
CA LEU A 296 -4.15 -3.07 -10.41
C LEU A 296 -5.04 -1.93 -9.90
N ILE A 297 -5.15 -0.85 -10.68
CA ILE A 297 -5.96 0.33 -10.30
C ILE A 297 -7.44 -0.05 -10.21
N PHE A 298 -7.99 -0.71 -11.22
CA PHE A 298 -9.41 -1.05 -11.23
C PHE A 298 -9.77 -2.17 -10.25
N ASN A 299 -8.88 -3.12 -9.97
CA ASN A 299 -9.10 -4.08 -8.90
C ASN A 299 -9.15 -3.38 -7.54
N PHE A 300 -8.27 -2.41 -7.29
CA PHE A 300 -8.32 -1.60 -6.07
C PHE A 300 -9.66 -0.87 -5.94
N ILE A 301 -10.11 -0.19 -7.00
CA ILE A 301 -11.41 0.49 -7.02
C ILE A 301 -12.55 -0.52 -6.79
N ASN A 302 -12.50 -1.69 -7.42
CA ASN A 302 -13.50 -2.74 -7.27
C ASN A 302 -13.63 -3.23 -5.81
N GLN A 303 -12.51 -3.41 -5.10
CA GLN A 303 -12.56 -3.79 -3.68
C GLN A 303 -13.29 -2.73 -2.84
N ARG A 304 -13.06 -1.44 -3.11
CA ARG A 304 -13.76 -0.34 -2.41
C ARG A 304 -15.24 -0.28 -2.77
N PHE A 305 -15.59 -0.57 -4.00
CA PHE A 305 -16.98 -0.69 -4.43
C PHE A 305 -17.71 -1.84 -3.73
N ILE A 306 -17.03 -2.97 -3.51
CA ILE A 306 -17.57 -4.10 -2.75
C ILE A 306 -17.75 -3.73 -1.27
N GLU A 307 -16.76 -3.07 -0.67
CA GLU A 307 -16.84 -2.61 0.72
C GLU A 307 -18.00 -1.61 0.94
N ASN A 308 -18.24 -0.72 -0.03
CA ASN A 308 -19.31 0.25 0.04
C ASN A 308 -19.87 0.61 -1.35
N PRO A 309 -21.00 0.02 -1.74
CA PRO A 309 -21.61 0.21 -3.06
C PRO A 309 -22.01 1.66 -3.39
N LYS A 310 -22.11 2.55 -2.38
CA LYS A 310 -22.43 3.96 -2.62
C LYS A 310 -21.35 4.66 -3.46
N TYR A 311 -20.09 4.23 -3.37
CA TYR A 311 -19.01 4.80 -4.19
C TYR A 311 -19.24 4.59 -5.67
N ILE A 312 -19.83 3.46 -6.07
CA ILE A 312 -20.19 3.18 -7.46
C ILE A 312 -21.09 4.29 -7.97
N LYS A 313 -22.19 4.57 -7.25
CA LYS A 313 -23.14 5.62 -7.65
C LYS A 313 -22.45 6.99 -7.68
N LEU A 314 -21.74 7.36 -6.62
CA LEU A 314 -21.14 8.71 -6.52
C LEU A 314 -20.15 9.01 -7.65
N ILE A 315 -19.24 8.08 -7.97
CA ILE A 315 -18.26 8.29 -9.06
C ILE A 315 -18.95 8.43 -10.41
N HIS A 316 -19.95 7.60 -10.70
CA HIS A 316 -20.63 7.65 -12.01
C HIS A 316 -21.50 8.91 -12.17
N PHE A 317 -21.99 9.48 -11.07
CA PHE A 317 -22.66 10.79 -11.09
C PHE A 317 -21.68 11.96 -11.17
N GLN A 318 -20.43 11.79 -10.69
CA GLN A 318 -19.33 12.75 -10.89
C GLN A 318 -18.78 12.71 -12.32
N THR A 319 -18.98 11.59 -13.03
CA THR A 319 -18.50 11.32 -14.39
C THR A 319 -16.98 11.29 -14.52
N TYR A 320 -16.50 10.69 -15.61
CA TYR A 320 -15.10 10.64 -15.98
C TYR A 320 -14.99 10.44 -17.49
N ALA A 321 -13.76 10.46 -18.03
CA ALA A 321 -13.54 10.31 -19.46
C ALA A 321 -14.18 9.03 -20.02
N VAL A 322 -15.01 9.19 -21.06
CA VAL A 322 -15.78 8.09 -21.70
C VAL A 322 -14.86 6.96 -22.18
N ASP A 323 -13.63 7.29 -22.59
CA ASP A 323 -12.59 6.35 -23.02
C ASP A 323 -12.23 5.29 -21.97
N ILE A 324 -12.50 5.56 -20.69
CA ILE A 324 -12.16 4.67 -19.57
C ILE A 324 -13.31 3.73 -19.21
N ILE A 325 -14.54 4.02 -19.65
CA ILE A 325 -15.71 3.17 -19.39
C ILE A 325 -15.48 1.71 -19.82
N PRO A 326 -14.91 1.39 -21.00
CA PRO A 326 -14.66 0.01 -21.40
C PRO A 326 -13.73 -0.72 -20.44
N ASP A 327 -12.67 -0.04 -19.97
CA ASP A 327 -11.68 -0.62 -19.05
C ASP A 327 -12.29 -0.81 -17.66
N MET A 328 -13.04 0.18 -17.16
CA MET A 328 -13.76 0.05 -15.90
C MET A 328 -14.75 -1.10 -15.94
N VAL A 329 -15.56 -1.21 -17.01
CA VAL A 329 -16.47 -2.33 -17.20
C VAL A 329 -15.72 -3.65 -17.33
N LYS A 330 -14.56 -3.71 -18.00
CA LYS A 330 -13.72 -4.92 -18.15
C LYS A 330 -13.15 -5.40 -16.81
N TYR A 331 -12.51 -4.53 -16.04
CA TYR A 331 -11.72 -4.87 -14.86
C TYR A 331 -12.47 -4.75 -13.52
N VAL A 332 -13.65 -4.12 -13.48
CA VAL A 332 -14.45 -3.98 -12.24
C VAL A 332 -15.70 -4.87 -12.33
N PRO A 333 -15.70 -6.08 -11.72
CA PRO A 333 -16.87 -6.97 -11.73
C PRO A 333 -18.13 -6.40 -11.09
N SER A 334 -18.00 -5.49 -10.11
CA SER A 334 -19.12 -4.85 -9.41
C SER A 334 -19.93 -3.84 -10.26
N MET A 335 -19.53 -3.61 -11.52
CA MET A 335 -20.23 -2.70 -12.44
C MET A 335 -21.67 -3.12 -12.77
N HIS A 336 -22.04 -4.37 -12.53
CA HIS A 336 -23.42 -4.84 -12.64
C HIS A 336 -24.39 -4.17 -11.64
N VAL A 337 -23.91 -3.42 -10.65
CA VAL A 337 -24.75 -2.61 -9.76
C VAL A 337 -25.25 -1.34 -10.47
N CYS A 338 -24.59 -0.90 -11.54
CA CYS A 338 -24.96 0.34 -12.26
C CYS A 338 -26.38 0.31 -12.83
N PHE A 339 -26.93 -0.87 -13.12
CA PHE A 339 -28.32 -1.03 -13.56
C PHE A 339 -29.32 -0.34 -12.64
N ASP A 340 -29.04 -0.29 -11.34
CA ASP A 340 -29.98 0.22 -10.34
C ASP A 340 -30.12 1.76 -10.41
N PHE A 341 -29.09 2.46 -10.90
CA PHE A 341 -29.07 3.93 -10.93
C PHE A 341 -28.89 4.54 -12.34
N ILE A 342 -28.68 3.73 -13.39
CA ILE A 342 -28.64 4.23 -14.78
C ILE A 342 -29.91 5.03 -15.14
N PRO A 343 -31.14 4.61 -14.80
CA PRO A 343 -32.33 5.40 -15.11
C PRO A 343 -32.32 6.79 -14.43
N GLU A 344 -31.78 6.86 -13.22
CA GLU A 344 -31.61 8.11 -12.48
C GLU A 344 -30.52 8.99 -13.11
N LEU A 345 -29.43 8.40 -13.60
CA LEU A 345 -28.36 9.12 -14.29
C LEU A 345 -28.85 9.73 -15.62
N LEU A 346 -29.70 9.01 -16.35
CA LEU A 346 -30.28 9.46 -17.62
C LEU A 346 -31.36 10.54 -17.45
N SER A 347 -31.97 10.64 -16.26
CA SER A 347 -32.97 11.68 -15.96
C SER A 347 -32.37 13.02 -15.56
N ILE A 348 -31.05 13.10 -15.35
CA ILE A 348 -30.34 14.34 -15.06
C ILE A 348 -30.43 15.28 -16.26
N ILE A 349 -30.66 16.58 -16.02
CA ILE A 349 -30.86 17.61 -17.07
C ILE A 349 -29.56 17.90 -17.85
N ASN A 350 -28.39 17.66 -17.24
CA ASN A 350 -27.10 17.90 -17.88
C ASN A 350 -26.83 16.90 -19.03
N ILE A 351 -26.61 17.45 -20.23
CA ILE A 351 -26.31 16.69 -21.45
C ILE A 351 -25.07 15.83 -21.29
N GLU A 352 -24.01 16.33 -20.63
CA GLU A 352 -22.76 15.57 -20.45
C GLU A 352 -22.99 14.31 -19.62
N SER A 353 -23.77 14.41 -18.54
CA SER A 353 -24.14 13.28 -17.69
C SER A 353 -25.05 12.28 -18.44
N GLN A 354 -25.94 12.76 -19.30
CA GLN A 354 -26.77 11.90 -20.15
C GLN A 354 -25.93 11.13 -21.16
N ILE A 355 -25.02 11.81 -21.87
CA ILE A 355 -24.09 11.17 -22.83
C ILE A 355 -23.25 10.11 -22.11
N PHE A 356 -22.67 10.45 -20.96
CA PHE A 356 -21.94 9.50 -20.13
C PHE A 356 -22.82 8.30 -19.73
N GLY A 357 -24.05 8.54 -19.29
CA GLY A 357 -25.01 7.49 -18.91
C GLY A 357 -25.41 6.58 -20.08
N ILE A 358 -25.52 7.12 -21.30
CA ILE A 358 -25.77 6.33 -22.52
C ILE A 358 -24.57 5.43 -22.83
N HIS A 359 -23.35 5.97 -22.79
CA HIS A 359 -22.15 5.16 -23.00
C HIS A 359 -21.99 4.08 -21.93
N LEU A 360 -22.15 4.44 -20.65
CA LEU A 360 -22.10 3.51 -19.54
C LEU A 360 -23.11 2.38 -19.71
N SER A 361 -24.36 2.71 -20.01
CA SER A 361 -25.42 1.71 -20.20
C SER A 361 -25.11 0.77 -21.37
N GLY A 362 -24.63 1.29 -22.50
CA GLY A 362 -24.21 0.47 -23.64
C GLY A 362 -23.16 -0.58 -23.27
N TYR A 363 -22.07 -0.17 -22.59
CA TYR A 363 -21.01 -1.11 -22.18
C TYR A 363 -21.45 -2.09 -21.10
N VAL A 364 -22.21 -1.63 -20.09
CA VAL A 364 -22.71 -2.48 -19.00
C VAL A 364 -23.68 -3.51 -19.55
N PHE A 365 -24.60 -3.13 -20.44
CA PHE A 365 -25.59 -4.04 -21.04
C PHE A 365 -24.94 -5.05 -21.97
N MET A 366 -23.89 -4.65 -22.70
CA MET A 366 -23.12 -5.55 -23.55
C MET A 366 -22.36 -6.61 -22.74
N LYS A 367 -21.76 -6.22 -21.60
CA LYS A 367 -21.01 -7.16 -20.75
C LYS A 367 -21.91 -8.03 -19.88
N TYR A 368 -23.02 -7.49 -19.38
CA TYR A 368 -23.95 -8.16 -18.48
C TYR A 368 -25.34 -8.24 -19.12
N PRO A 369 -25.57 -9.17 -20.07
CA PRO A 369 -26.88 -9.36 -20.67
C PRO A 369 -27.82 -10.03 -19.65
N VAL A 370 -28.45 -9.22 -18.80
CA VAL A 370 -29.39 -9.70 -17.79
C VAL A 370 -30.77 -9.10 -18.08
N ALA A 371 -31.75 -9.96 -18.37
CA ALA A 371 -33.15 -9.56 -18.40
C ALA A 371 -33.64 -9.37 -16.96
N ARG A 372 -33.58 -8.13 -16.45
CA ARG A 372 -34.22 -7.79 -15.18
C ARG A 372 -35.68 -7.40 -15.46
N ARG A 373 -36.60 -8.08 -14.77
CA ARG A 373 -38.05 -7.81 -14.81
C ARG A 373 -38.40 -6.57 -14.01
#